data_AF-A0A7S0IKW3-F1
#
_entry.id   AF-A0A7S0IKW3-F1
#
_cell.length_a   1.000
_cell.length_b   1.000
_cell.length_c   1.000
_cell.angle_alpha   90.00
_cell.angle_beta   90.00
_cell.angle_gamma   90.00
#
_symmetry.space_group_name_H-M   'P 1'
#
loop_
_entity.id
_entity.type
_entity.pdbx_description
1 polymer ?
#
loop_
_entity_poly.entity_id
_entity_poly.type
_entity_poly.pdbx_seq_one_letter_code
_entity_poly.pdbx_strand_id
1 'polypeptide(L)'
;AGTWHWRDPARREPLQTDASQNWWTGQLVAAPANLSRQPEWLSALHSWRDACQAALNLSDALFDVPAIAWTQRAFVQVQMHPFDAFFFNASSGEYTVRRWLDDLRQRFGGVDAALLWPVYP
;
A
#
# COMPACT_ATOMS: atom_id res chain seq x y z
N ALA A 1 -27.21 -3.65 6.10
CA ALA A 1 -27.22 -2.72 4.96
C ALA A 1 -26.42 -1.49 5.38
N GLY A 2 -25.22 -1.29 4.82
CA GLY A 2 -24.41 -0.12 5.13
C GLY A 2 -24.93 1.08 4.35
N THR A 3 -25.27 2.15 5.04
CA THR A 3 -25.59 3.44 4.41
C THR A 3 -24.28 4.12 4.06
N TRP A 4 -24.01 4.32 2.78
CA TRP A 4 -22.82 5.03 2.32
C TRP A 4 -23.02 6.54 2.55
N HIS A 5 -22.06 7.16 3.23
CA HIS A 5 -22.07 8.60 3.46
C HIS A 5 -21.12 9.29 2.49
N TRP A 6 -21.68 9.98 1.50
CA TRP A 6 -20.92 10.79 0.56
C TRP A 6 -20.48 12.11 1.20
N ARG A 7 -19.21 12.48 1.04
CA ARG A 7 -18.68 13.80 1.44
C ARG A 7 -18.58 14.70 0.21
N ASP A 8 -19.10 15.92 0.34
CA ASP A 8 -19.00 16.98 -0.65
C ASP A 8 -17.53 17.40 -0.84
N PRO A 9 -16.96 17.27 -2.06
CA PRO A 9 -15.58 17.64 -2.34
C PRO A 9 -15.30 19.15 -2.20
N ALA A 10 -16.32 20.00 -2.09
CA ALA A 10 -16.14 21.44 -1.83
C ALA A 10 -15.79 21.75 -0.36
N ARG A 11 -15.95 20.79 0.57
CA ARG A 11 -15.58 20.98 1.98
C ARG A 11 -14.08 20.82 2.19
N ARG A 12 -13.44 21.84 2.76
CA ARG A 12 -12.00 21.88 3.10
C ARG A 12 -11.71 21.38 4.52
N GLU A 13 -12.38 20.30 4.93
CA GLU A 13 -12.11 19.65 6.20
C GLU A 13 -11.25 18.40 5.96
N PRO A 14 -10.32 18.03 6.87
CA PRO A 14 -9.67 16.73 6.81
C PRO A 14 -10.73 15.62 6.71
N LEU A 15 -10.44 14.51 6.02
CA LEU A 15 -11.32 13.34 6.07
C LEU A 15 -11.49 12.96 7.54
N GLN A 16 -12.67 13.20 8.07
CA GLN A 16 -13.04 12.67 9.38
C GLN A 16 -13.34 11.20 9.15
N THR A 17 -12.40 10.34 9.52
CA THR A 17 -12.76 8.98 9.91
C THR A 17 -13.89 9.14 10.92
N ASP A 18 -15.03 8.51 10.68
CA ASP A 18 -16.04 8.52 11.72
C ASP A 18 -15.37 7.97 13.00
N ALA A 19 -15.69 8.54 14.16
CA ALA A 19 -15.13 8.07 15.42
C ALA A 19 -15.59 6.64 15.77
N SER A 20 -16.31 5.97 14.86
CA SER A 20 -16.89 4.64 15.06
C SER A 20 -15.90 3.51 14.82
N GLN A 21 -14.72 3.79 14.24
CA GLN A 21 -13.70 2.78 13.87
C GLN A 21 -14.26 1.65 12.98
N ASN A 22 -15.36 1.89 12.27
CA ASN A 22 -16.00 0.88 11.44
C ASN A 22 -15.37 0.85 10.04
N TRP A 23 -14.53 -0.15 9.77
CA TRP A 23 -13.85 -0.25 8.47
C TRP A 23 -14.79 -0.63 7.31
N TRP A 24 -16.03 -1.06 7.59
CA TRP A 24 -17.05 -1.32 6.57
C TRP A 24 -17.70 -0.05 5.99
N THR A 25 -17.51 1.12 6.62
CA THR A 25 -18.01 2.42 6.16
C THR A 25 -16.91 3.30 5.54
N GLY A 26 -15.81 2.68 5.09
CA GLY A 26 -14.67 3.39 4.51
C GLY A 26 -15.09 4.52 3.57
N GLN A 27 -14.61 5.74 3.85
CA GLN A 27 -14.95 6.93 3.07
C GLN A 27 -14.34 6.82 1.67
N LEU A 28 -15.17 6.42 0.71
CA LEU A 28 -14.85 6.49 -0.71
C LEU A 28 -15.16 7.92 -1.20
N VAL A 29 -14.19 8.56 -1.86
CA VAL A 29 -14.48 9.78 -2.62
C VAL A 29 -15.16 9.36 -3.93
N ALA A 30 -16.44 9.69 -4.08
CA ALA A 30 -17.21 9.34 -5.28
C ALA A 30 -16.57 9.95 -6.52
N ALA A 31 -16.48 9.18 -7.61
CA ALA A 31 -16.32 9.76 -8.93
C ALA A 31 -17.54 10.64 -9.27
N PRO A 32 -17.39 11.68 -10.11
CA PRO A 32 -18.53 12.52 -10.49
C PRO A 32 -19.54 11.71 -11.31
N ALA A 33 -20.83 11.98 -11.08
CA ALA A 33 -21.92 11.31 -11.81
C ALA A 33 -21.93 11.59 -13.33
N ASN A 34 -21.22 12.64 -13.77
CA ASN A 34 -21.03 12.96 -15.17
C ASN A 34 -19.53 13.06 -15.48
N LEU A 35 -19.08 12.36 -16.53
CA LEU A 35 -17.69 12.35 -16.98
C LEU A 35 -17.16 13.76 -17.29
N SER A 36 -18.02 14.68 -17.75
CA SER A 36 -17.61 16.06 -18.05
C SER A 36 -17.10 16.83 -16.81
N ARG A 37 -17.46 16.38 -15.60
CA ARG A 37 -17.01 16.98 -14.33
C ARG A 37 -15.74 16.31 -13.77
N GLN A 38 -15.19 15.31 -14.45
CA GLN A 38 -13.97 14.63 -14.02
C GLN A 38 -12.79 15.61 -13.80
N PRO A 39 -12.54 16.62 -14.66
CA PRO A 39 -11.41 17.53 -14.45
C PRO A 39 -11.54 18.36 -13.17
N GLU A 40 -12.74 18.87 -12.88
CA GLU A 40 -13.03 19.64 -11.66
C GLU A 40 -12.88 18.78 -10.41
N TRP A 41 -13.44 17.57 -10.43
CA TRP A 41 -13.32 16.60 -9.35
C TRP A 41 -11.86 16.23 -9.06
N LEU A 42 -11.06 15.98 -10.10
CA LEU A 42 -9.64 15.65 -9.94
C LEU A 42 -8.86 16.85 -9.36
N SER A 43 -9.17 18.07 -9.81
CA SER A 43 -8.58 19.28 -9.25
C SER A 43 -8.89 19.45 -7.76
N ALA A 44 -10.12 19.13 -7.34
CA ALA A 44 -10.52 19.17 -5.94
C ALA A 44 -9.77 18.11 -5.11
N LEU A 45 -9.60 16.89 -5.63
CA LEU A 45 -8.79 15.84 -4.99
C LEU A 45 -7.32 16.25 -4.79
N HIS A 46 -6.69 16.85 -5.81
CA HIS A 46 -5.34 17.38 -5.66
C HIS A 46 -5.26 18.47 -4.60
N SER A 47 -6.20 19.43 -4.63
CA SER A 47 -6.25 20.52 -3.65
C SER A 47 -6.43 20.00 -2.23
N TRP A 48 -7.26 18.97 -2.04
CA TRP A 48 -7.47 18.32 -0.76
C TRP A 48 -6.21 17.56 -0.29
N ARG A 49 -5.56 16.79 -1.17
CA ARG A 49 -4.27 16.13 -0.87
C ARG A 49 -3.22 17.15 -0.42
N ASP A 50 -3.06 18.24 -1.16
CA ASP A 50 -2.06 19.27 -0.87
C ASP A 50 -2.33 19.94 0.49
N ALA A 51 -3.61 20.20 0.81
CA ALA A 51 -4.01 20.71 2.13
C ALA A 51 -3.72 19.70 3.26
N CYS A 52 -3.95 18.40 3.04
CA CYS A 52 -3.59 17.36 4.00
C CYS A 52 -2.08 17.26 4.23
N GLN A 53 -1.29 17.31 3.15
CA GLN A 53 0.18 17.30 3.24
C GLN A 53 0.69 18.50 4.04
N ALA A 54 0.17 19.70 3.75
CA ALA A 54 0.51 20.91 4.49
C ALA A 54 0.13 20.80 5.98
N ALA A 55 -1.06 20.29 6.30
CA ALA A 55 -1.53 20.15 7.68
C ALA A 55 -0.71 19.14 8.50
N LEU A 56 -0.24 18.06 7.87
CA LEU A 56 0.60 17.05 8.51
C LEU A 56 2.08 17.45 8.56
N ASN A 57 2.46 18.58 7.96
CA ASN A 57 3.85 18.96 7.74
C ASN A 57 4.68 17.81 7.16
N LEU A 58 4.07 17.07 6.22
CA LEU A 58 4.71 15.92 5.59
C LEU A 58 5.91 16.41 4.78
N SER A 59 7.07 15.83 5.07
CA SER A 59 8.31 16.09 4.35
C SER A 59 8.63 14.91 3.45
N ASP A 60 9.00 15.20 2.21
CA ASP A 60 9.47 14.20 1.26
C ASP A 60 10.91 13.72 1.56
N ALA A 61 11.55 14.25 2.61
CA ALA A 61 12.92 13.88 2.98
C ALA A 61 13.10 12.38 3.25
N LEU A 62 12.04 11.65 3.61
CA LEU A 62 12.07 10.19 3.73
C LEU A 62 12.39 9.50 2.40
N PHE A 63 11.97 10.08 1.27
CA PHE A 63 12.32 9.60 -0.06
C PHE A 63 13.78 9.94 -0.44
N ASP A 64 14.43 10.87 0.25
CA ASP A 64 15.82 11.23 -0.01
C ASP A 64 16.82 10.44 0.86
N VAL A 65 16.36 9.54 1.74
CA VAL A 65 17.23 8.75 2.63
C VAL A 65 18.00 7.70 1.81
N PRO A 66 19.35 7.81 1.68
CA PRO A 66 20.12 6.94 0.77
C PRO A 66 20.02 5.44 1.13
N ALA A 67 19.93 5.12 2.43
CA ALA A 67 19.85 3.75 2.91
C ALA A 67 18.59 2.99 2.45
N ILE A 68 17.51 3.69 2.12
CA ILE A 68 16.24 3.10 1.67
C ILE A 68 15.85 3.54 0.26
N ALA A 69 16.68 4.29 -0.45
CA ALA A 69 16.41 4.73 -1.81
C ALA A 69 16.14 3.57 -2.78
N TRP A 70 16.73 2.39 -2.52
CA TRP A 70 16.47 1.17 -3.28
C TRP A 70 14.98 0.77 -3.30
N THR A 71 14.23 1.07 -2.24
CA THR A 71 12.80 0.71 -2.11
C THR A 71 11.94 1.38 -3.17
N GLN A 72 12.32 2.57 -3.66
CA GLN A 72 11.61 3.30 -4.71
C GLN A 72 11.73 2.64 -6.09
N ARG A 73 12.59 1.61 -6.21
CA ARG A 73 12.82 0.83 -7.42
C ARG A 73 12.54 -0.65 -7.22
N ALA A 74 11.89 -1.03 -6.11
CA ALA A 74 11.52 -2.41 -5.82
C ALA A 74 10.11 -2.71 -6.36
N PHE A 75 10.02 -3.09 -7.63
CA PHE A 75 8.74 -3.30 -8.33
C PHE A 75 8.17 -4.69 -8.11
N VAL A 76 9.03 -5.70 -7.94
CA VAL A 76 8.64 -7.09 -7.74
C VAL A 76 8.90 -7.47 -6.30
N GLN A 77 7.84 -7.57 -5.51
CA GLN A 77 7.90 -7.93 -4.10
C GLN A 77 7.05 -9.17 -3.84
N VAL A 78 7.61 -10.13 -3.09
CA VAL A 78 6.88 -11.34 -2.68
C VAL A 78 6.58 -11.29 -1.19
N GLN A 79 5.40 -11.77 -0.80
CA GLN A 79 5.09 -12.12 0.57
C GLN A 79 5.28 -13.63 0.74
N MET A 80 5.98 -14.07 1.78
CA MET A 80 6.30 -15.50 1.97
C MET A 80 6.30 -15.92 3.45
N HIS A 81 6.02 -17.21 3.69
CA HIS A 81 6.04 -17.81 5.03
C HIS A 81 7.40 -18.47 5.33
N PRO A 82 8.04 -18.20 6.48
CA PRO A 82 9.35 -18.76 6.79
C PRO A 82 9.42 -20.29 6.74
N PHE A 83 8.32 -20.99 7.05
CA PHE A 83 8.27 -22.45 7.04
C PHE A 83 7.67 -23.04 5.75
N ASP A 84 7.59 -22.25 4.68
CA ASP A 84 7.24 -22.76 3.35
C ASP A 84 8.21 -23.89 2.94
N ALA A 85 7.67 -25.01 2.44
CA ALA A 85 8.46 -26.22 2.14
C ALA A 85 9.52 -26.02 1.03
N PHE A 86 9.42 -24.93 0.28
CA PHE A 86 10.41 -24.55 -0.72
C PHE A 86 11.51 -23.64 -0.14
N PHE A 87 11.25 -22.95 0.97
CA PHE A 87 12.21 -22.11 1.67
C PHE A 87 12.84 -22.79 2.89
N PHE A 88 12.17 -23.75 3.53
CA PHE A 88 12.62 -24.44 4.74
C PHE A 88 12.54 -25.96 4.59
N ASN A 89 13.63 -26.65 4.93
CA ASN A 89 13.68 -28.10 5.01
C ASN A 89 13.37 -28.56 6.43
N ALA A 90 12.19 -29.13 6.64
CA ALA A 90 11.75 -29.60 7.95
C ALA A 90 12.57 -30.79 8.50
N SER A 91 13.19 -31.61 7.63
CA SER A 91 13.98 -32.76 8.06
C SER A 91 15.36 -32.37 8.58
N SER A 92 16.02 -31.37 7.98
CA SER A 92 17.31 -30.86 8.45
C SER A 92 17.19 -29.67 9.40
N GLY A 93 16.04 -28.98 9.43
CA GLY A 93 15.84 -27.76 10.20
C GLY A 93 16.51 -26.53 9.60
N GLU A 94 16.83 -26.55 8.30
CA GLU A 94 17.63 -25.52 7.63
C GLU A 94 16.86 -24.78 6.54
N TYR A 95 17.18 -23.50 6.35
CA TYR A 95 16.65 -22.70 5.25
C TYR A 95 17.39 -22.99 3.94
N THR A 96 16.62 -23.17 2.87
CA THR A 96 17.09 -23.46 1.51
C THR A 96 17.06 -22.20 0.64
N VAL A 97 17.64 -21.10 1.13
CA VAL A 97 17.56 -19.76 0.53
C VAL A 97 17.98 -19.74 -0.95
N ARG A 98 19.05 -20.46 -1.31
CA ARG A 98 19.54 -20.50 -2.70
C ARG A 98 18.53 -21.15 -3.65
N ARG A 99 17.97 -22.29 -3.26
CA ARG A 99 16.92 -22.99 -4.02
C ARG A 99 15.74 -22.06 -4.26
N TRP A 100 15.31 -21.36 -3.22
CA TRP A 100 14.19 -20.42 -3.29
C TRP A 100 14.49 -19.22 -4.22
N LEU A 101 15.67 -18.60 -4.12
CA LEU A 101 16.06 -17.51 -5.03
C LEU A 101 16.19 -17.96 -6.48
N ASP A 102 16.71 -19.16 -6.74
CA ASP A 102 16.88 -19.69 -8.09
C ASP A 102 15.51 -19.98 -8.73
N ASP A 103 14.55 -20.49 -7.97
CA ASP A 103 13.17 -20.67 -8.43
C ASP A 103 12.47 -19.33 -8.73
N LEU A 104 12.63 -18.31 -7.89
CA LEU A 104 12.09 -16.98 -8.15
C LEU A 104 12.68 -16.36 -9.42
N ARG A 105 13.98 -16.55 -9.67
CA ARG A 105 14.60 -16.15 -10.93
C ARG A 105 14.01 -16.89 -12.12
N GLN A 106 13.81 -18.20 -11.99
CA GLN A 106 13.26 -19.02 -13.07
C GLN A 106 11.81 -18.64 -13.42
N ARG A 107 10.97 -18.39 -12.41
CA ARG A 107 9.53 -18.12 -12.61
C ARG A 107 9.21 -16.66 -12.90
N PHE A 108 9.93 -15.72 -12.29
CA PHE A 108 9.60 -14.29 -12.30
C PHE A 108 10.73 -13.40 -12.83
N GLY A 109 11.89 -13.96 -13.17
CA GLY A 109 13.09 -13.18 -13.50
C GLY A 109 13.83 -12.62 -12.28
N GLY A 110 13.33 -12.90 -11.07
CA GLY A 110 13.87 -12.42 -9.79
C GLY A 110 12.84 -11.60 -9.01
N VAL A 111 13.24 -11.16 -7.82
CA VAL A 111 12.45 -10.28 -6.96
C VAL A 111 13.37 -9.21 -6.37
N ASP A 112 12.82 -8.03 -6.11
CA ASP A 112 13.56 -6.91 -5.51
C ASP A 112 13.50 -6.94 -3.98
N ALA A 113 12.42 -7.47 -3.42
CA ALA A 113 12.23 -7.59 -1.97
C ALA A 113 11.36 -8.79 -1.59
N ALA A 114 11.49 -9.23 -0.35
CA ALA A 114 10.67 -10.26 0.25
C ALA A 114 10.16 -9.81 1.62
N LEU A 115 8.84 -9.86 1.81
CA LEU A 115 8.20 -9.70 3.11
C LEU A 115 8.04 -11.08 3.74
N LEU A 116 8.84 -11.35 4.77
CA LEU A 116 8.69 -12.57 5.58
C LEU A 116 7.54 -12.38 6.56
N TRP A 117 6.55 -13.26 6.48
CA TRP A 117 5.36 -13.24 7.30
C TRP A 117 5.31 -14.49 8.21
N PRO A 118 5.88 -14.41 9.43
CA PRO A 118 5.96 -15.55 10.35
C PRO A 118 4.63 -15.91 11.03
N VAL A 119 3.59 -15.09 10.84
CA VAL A 119 2.34 -15.18 11.60
C VAL A 119 1.17 -15.63 10.72
N TYR A 120 0.98 -16.93 10.64
CA TYR A 120 -0.36 -17.51 10.47
C TYR A 120 -0.49 -18.59 11.57
N PRO A 121 -1.60 -18.61 12.34
CA PRO A 121 -1.75 -19.48 13.51
C PRO A 121 -1.66 -20.97 13.17
#